data_AF-A0A3D1DMC8-F1
#
_entry.id   AF-A0A3D1DMC8-F1
#
_cell.length_a   1.000
_cell.length_b   1.000
_cell.length_c   1.000
_cell.angle_alpha   90.00
_cell.angle_beta   90.00
_cell.angle_gamma   90.00
#
_symmetry.space_group_name_H-M   'P 1'
#
loop_
_entity.id
_entity.type
_entity.pdbx_description
1 polymer ?
#
loop_
_entity_poly.entity_id
_entity_poly.type
_entity_poly.pdbx_seq_one_letter_code
_entity_poly.pdbx_strand_id
1 'polypeptide(L)' 'HLYYFGETGATYVVDVTGAKGKIVAENAMGATILCTPAIADNAVFVRSNGHLWKISK' A
#
# COMPACT_ATOMS: atom_id res chain seq x y z
N HIS A 1 -4.95 -8.04 6.04
CA HIS A 1 -3.65 -7.73 5.41
C HIS A 1 -3.17 -6.38 5.89
N LEU A 2 -1.85 -6.20 5.99
CA LEU A 2 -1.18 -4.91 6.18
C LEU A 2 -0.71 -4.41 4.81
N TYR A 3 -0.87 -3.12 4.53
CA TYR A 3 -0.44 -2.49 3.29
C TYR A 3 0.72 -1.54 3.58
N TYR A 4 1.84 -1.74 2.89
CA TYR A 4 3.04 -0.91 3.04
C TYR A 4 3.36 -0.18 1.74
N PHE A 5 3.70 1.10 1.86
CA PHE A 5 4.10 1.95 0.75
C PHE A 5 5.42 2.62 1.09
N GLY A 6 6.45 2.30 0.32
CA GLY A 6 7.79 2.86 0.47
C GLY A 6 7.98 4.14 -0.34
N GLU A 7 8.99 4.92 0.05
CA GLU A 7 9.34 6.19 -0.59
C GLU A 7 9.56 6.06 -2.09
N THR A 8 10.20 5.00 -2.56
CA THR A 8 10.49 4.77 -3.99
C THR A 8 9.29 4.28 -4.81
N GLY A 9 8.13 4.13 -4.18
CA GLY A 9 6.93 3.56 -4.81
C GLY A 9 6.91 2.03 -4.83
N ALA A 10 7.87 1.36 -4.18
CA ALA A 10 7.77 -0.07 -3.89
C ALA A 10 6.70 -0.30 -2.81
N THR A 11 5.78 -1.23 -3.07
CA THR A 11 4.65 -1.52 -2.19
C THR A 11 4.54 -3.01 -1.89
N TYR A 12 4.07 -3.34 -0.70
CA TYR A 12 3.94 -4.71 -0.22
C TYR A 12 2.58 -4.93 0.42
N VAL A 13 1.97 -6.07 0.13
CA VAL A 13 0.83 -6.59 0.90
C VAL A 13 1.36 -7.70 1.78
N VAL A 14 1.15 -7.55 3.09
CA VAL A 14 1.64 -8.49 4.09
C VAL A 14 0.46 -9.20 4.75
N ASP A 15 0.47 -10.52 4.70
CA ASP A 15 -0.37 -11.35 5.55
C ASP A 15 0.23 -11.36 6.96
N VAL A 16 -0.59 -10.96 7.93
CA VAL A 16 -0.25 -10.78 9.34
C VAL A 16 -1.02 -11.75 10.24
N THR A 17 -1.67 -12.77 9.67
CA THR A 17 -2.46 -13.76 10.42
C THR A 17 -1.59 -14.80 11.13
N GLY A 18 -0.36 -15.02 10.67
CA GLY A 18 0.61 -15.92 11.29
C GLY A 18 1.50 -15.24 12.34
N ALA A 19 2.36 -16.03 12.99
CA ALA A 19 3.33 -15.54 13.98
C ALA A 19 4.39 -14.58 13.38
N LYS A 20 4.58 -14.60 12.07
CA LYS A 20 5.44 -13.68 11.31
C LYS A 20 4.67 -13.15 10.12
N GLY A 21 4.95 -11.89 9.75
CA GLY A 21 4.45 -11.31 8.52
C GLY A 21 4.99 -12.06 7.29
N LYS A 22 4.12 -12.36 6.33
CA LYS A 22 4.47 -12.94 5.03
C LYS A 22 4.07 -11.97 3.92
N ILE A 23 5.01 -11.59 3.06
CA ILE A 23 4.69 -10.83 1.84
C ILE A 23 3.88 -11.73 0.91
N VAL A 24 2.69 -11.28 0.53
CA VAL A 24 1.77 -12.00 -0.38
C VAL A 24 1.61 -11.31 -1.73
N ALA A 25 2.00 -10.03 -1.84
CA ALA A 25 2.11 -9.33 -3.11
C ALA A 25 3.16 -8.20 -3.02
N GLU A 26 3.82 -7.93 -4.15
CA GLU A 26 4.74 -6.82 -4.34
C GLU A 26 4.32 -6.05 -5.60
N ASN A 27 4.27 -4.72 -5.53
CA ASN A 27 3.91 -3.90 -6.68
C ASN A 27 4.76 -2.62 -6.73
N ALA A 28 4.96 -2.08 -7.93
CA ALA A 28 5.61 -0.80 -8.15
C ALA A 28 4.58 0.25 -8.58
N MET A 29 4.54 1.40 -7.90
CA MET A 29 3.66 2.52 -8.22
C MET A 29 4.29 3.54 -9.16
N GLY A 30 5.61 3.49 -9.38
CA GLY A 30 6.31 4.44 -10.26
C GLY A 30 6.26 5.89 -9.78
N ALA A 31 5.98 6.14 -8.51
CA ALA A 31 5.87 7.47 -7.93
C ALA A 31 6.39 7.49 -6.50
N THR A 32 6.92 8.64 -6.06
CA THR A 32 7.35 8.83 -4.68
C THR A 32 6.15 8.87 -3.74
N ILE A 33 6.15 8.02 -2.70
CA ILE A 33 5.08 7.95 -1.70
C ILE A 33 5.61 8.34 -0.32
N LEU A 34 5.13 9.45 0.22
CA LEU A 34 5.51 9.97 1.55
C LEU A 34 4.30 10.14 2.49
N CYS A 35 3.11 9.70 2.06
CA CYS A 35 1.89 9.83 2.86
C CYS A 35 1.67 8.63 3.79
N THR A 36 0.89 8.82 4.84
CA THR A 36 0.22 7.73 5.53
C THR A 36 -1.01 7.27 4.73
N PRO A 37 -1.09 6.00 4.30
CA PRO A 37 -2.28 5.48 3.61
C PRO A 37 -3.51 5.47 4.52
N ALA A 38 -4.69 5.59 3.94
CA ALA A 38 -5.97 5.47 4.65
C ALA A 38 -6.77 4.27 4.13
N ILE A 39 -7.47 3.59 5.03
CA ILE A 39 -8.41 2.52 4.67
C ILE A 39 -9.81 2.97 5.04
N ALA A 40 -10.69 3.02 4.06
CA ALA A 40 -12.10 3.38 4.22
C ALA A 40 -12.91 2.79 3.07
N ASP A 41 -14.19 2.49 3.31
CA ASP A 41 -15.13 2.06 2.26
C ASP A 41 -14.59 0.92 1.37
N ASN A 42 -14.05 -0.13 2.01
CA ASN A 42 -13.45 -1.29 1.34
C ASN A 42 -12.36 -0.94 0.31
N ALA A 43 -11.68 0.20 0.50
CA ALA A 43 -10.61 0.67 -0.37
C ALA A 43 -9.39 1.18 0.41
N VAL A 44 -8.24 1.13 -0.24
CA VAL A 44 -7.01 1.77 0.23
C VAL A 44 -6.78 3.04 -0.57
N PHE A 45 -6.58 4.14 0.15
CA PHE A 45 -6.26 5.44 -0.43
C PHE A 45 -4.80 5.77 -0.14
N VAL A 46 -4.06 6.09 -1.19
CA VAL A 46 -2.65 6.47 -1.12
C VAL A 46 -2.41 7.66 -2.04
N ARG A 47 -1.56 8.59 -1.62
CA ARG A 47 -1.29 9.84 -2.33
C ARG A 47 0.20 10.01 -2.60
N SER A 48 0.54 10.42 -3.82
CA SER A 48 1.85 10.96 -4.19
C SER A 48 1.78 12.48 -4.35
N ASN A 49 2.83 13.10 -4.90
CA ASN A 49 2.76 14.52 -5.24
C ASN A 49 1.78 14.83 -6.39
N GLY A 50 1.60 13.89 -7.34
CA GLY A 50 0.82 14.13 -8.56
C GLY A 50 -0.51 13.38 -8.66
N HIS A 51 -0.73 12.38 -7.79
CA HIS A 51 -1.90 11.50 -7.89
C HIS A 51 -2.44 11.10 -6.52
N LEU A 52 -3.74 10.87 -6.47
CA LEU A 52 -4.44 10.16 -5.40
C LEU A 52 -5.03 8.88 -6.01
N TRP A 53 -4.66 7.73 -5.46
CA TRP A 53 -5.20 6.43 -5.90
C TRP A 53 -6.24 5.93 -4.91
N LYS A 54 -7.34 5.36 -5.43
CA LYS A 54 -8.26 4.49 -4.72
C LYS A 54 -8.04 3.07 -5.24
N ILE A 55 -7.64 2.16 -4.38
CA ILE A 55 -7.42 0.75 -4.72
C ILE A 55 -8.55 -0.06 -4.07
N SER A 56 -9.39 -0.68 -4.89
CA SER A 56 -10.48 -1.57 -4.46
C SER A 56 -10.54 -2.81 -5.35
N LYS A 57 -11.41 -3.76 -5.00
CA LYS A 57 -11.78 -4.87 -5.87
C LYS A 57 -12.55 -4.37 -7.10
#